data_AF-A0A356HWV3-F1
#
_entry.id   AF-A0A356HWV3-F1
#
_cell.length_a   1.000
_cell.length_b   1.000
_cell.length_c   1.000
_cell.angle_alpha   90.00
_cell.angle_beta   90.00
_cell.angle_gamma   90.00
#
_symmetry.space_group_name_H-M   'P 1'
#
loop_
_entity.id
_entity.type
_entity.pdbx_description
1 polymer ?
#
loop_
_entity_poly.entity_id
_entity_poly.type
_entity_poly.pdbx_seq_one_letter_code
_entity_poly.pdbx_strand_id
1 'polypeptide(L)'
;MVKGKKNTIYVTTAVLLIVAGYLILAGNNKKEVDDTVYRYIQAVQTKNFEVIYNFNYLSQKRKYFILKSNPEGGAEGHLKQAYEEQKLSFDSAQPASQLITWWSEKTIFIPDMNYSIKRVVMEMDVDNPTAFYRKRINATVELDAEYTKKETAFVHEGRSIKKVTYLITIVHSKNIIKTLKTVSISEDKWLFKGAAIKTGSISYWE
;
A
#
# COMPACT_ATOMS: atom_id res chain seq x y z
N MET A 1 -1.03 25.10 -49.96
CA MET A 1 -0.37 24.05 -49.14
C MET A 1 -0.03 24.44 -47.68
N VAL A 2 -0.45 25.61 -47.15
CA VAL A 2 -0.03 26.05 -45.79
C VAL A 2 -1.00 25.63 -44.66
N LYS A 3 -2.29 25.38 -44.97
CA LYS A 3 -3.30 24.97 -43.96
C LYS A 3 -3.05 23.57 -43.36
N GLY A 4 -2.56 22.62 -44.15
CA GLY A 4 -2.29 21.25 -43.69
C GLY A 4 -1.15 21.15 -42.67
N LYS A 5 -0.06 21.92 -42.86
CA LYS A 5 1.08 21.96 -41.91
C LYS A 5 0.69 22.56 -40.57
N LYS A 6 -0.12 23.63 -40.56
CA LYS A 6 -0.59 24.26 -39.31
C LYS A 6 -1.48 23.31 -38.51
N ASN A 7 -2.45 22.64 -39.15
CA ASN A 7 -3.28 21.63 -38.47
C ASN A 7 -2.46 20.47 -37.91
N THR A 8 -1.44 20.01 -38.64
CA THR A 8 -0.56 18.93 -38.17
C THR A 8 0.23 19.37 -36.93
N ILE A 9 0.76 20.60 -36.90
CA ILE A 9 1.46 21.15 -35.72
C ILE A 9 0.52 21.25 -34.51
N TYR A 10 -0.70 21.77 -34.67
CA TYR A 10 -1.66 21.86 -33.57
C TYR A 10 -2.05 20.49 -32.99
N VAL A 11 -2.25 19.49 -33.85
CA VAL A 11 -2.56 18.11 -33.42
C VAL A 11 -1.38 17.50 -32.67
N THR A 12 -0.15 17.63 -33.18
CA THR A 12 1.04 17.09 -32.51
C THR A 12 1.29 17.77 -31.17
N THR A 13 1.12 19.08 -31.06
CA THR A 13 1.25 19.82 -29.78
C THR A 13 0.16 19.41 -28.78
N ALA A 14 -1.08 19.23 -29.23
CA ALA A 14 -2.15 18.75 -28.36
C ALA A 14 -1.90 17.34 -27.83
N VAL A 15 -1.43 16.42 -28.68
CA VAL A 15 -1.04 15.07 -28.27
C VAL A 15 0.13 15.10 -27.29
N LEU A 16 1.15 15.92 -27.53
CA LEU A 16 2.28 16.08 -26.61
C LEU A 16 1.86 16.63 -25.25
N LEU A 17 0.93 17.60 -25.20
CA LEU A 17 0.40 18.13 -23.94
C LEU A 17 -0.43 17.08 -23.18
N ILE A 18 -1.20 16.25 -23.88
CA ILE A 18 -1.95 15.14 -23.27
C ILE A 18 -0.98 14.09 -22.70
N VAL A 19 0.06 13.72 -23.47
CA VAL A 19 1.07 12.76 -23.02
C VAL A 19 1.87 13.33 -21.85
N ALA A 20 2.31 14.58 -21.90
CA ALA A 20 3.03 15.25 -20.81
C ALA A 20 2.16 15.34 -19.54
N GLY A 21 0.89 15.73 -19.68
CA GLY A 21 -0.07 15.74 -18.57
C GLY A 21 -0.28 14.36 -17.96
N TYR A 22 -0.40 13.32 -18.79
CA TYR A 22 -0.49 11.93 -18.33
C TYR A 22 0.78 11.47 -17.59
N LEU A 23 1.96 11.79 -18.10
CA LEU A 23 3.25 11.43 -17.47
C LEU A 23 3.43 12.14 -16.12
N ILE A 24 3.02 13.39 -15.98
CA ILE A 24 3.06 14.13 -14.71
C ILE A 24 2.12 13.49 -13.67
N LEU A 25 0.89 13.18 -14.07
CA LEU A 25 -0.09 12.54 -13.17
C LEU A 25 0.32 11.13 -12.76
N ALA A 26 0.86 10.34 -13.69
CA ALA A 26 1.38 9.00 -13.41
C ALA A 26 2.64 9.04 -12.54
N GLY A 27 3.51 10.04 -12.74
CA GLY A 27 4.71 10.26 -11.92
C GLY A 27 4.39 10.63 -10.47
N ASN A 28 3.44 11.54 -10.25
CA ASN A 28 3.01 11.93 -8.90
C ASN A 28 2.43 10.75 -8.12
N ASN A 29 1.55 9.94 -8.74
CA ASN A 29 0.97 8.77 -8.09
C ASN A 29 2.04 7.74 -7.67
N LYS A 30 3.07 7.52 -8.49
CA LYS A 30 4.15 6.59 -8.15
C LYS A 30 4.94 7.08 -6.94
N LYS A 31 5.28 8.36 -6.90
CA LYS A 31 6.00 8.97 -5.76
C LYS A 31 5.20 8.87 -4.46
N GLU A 32 3.90 9.14 -4.50
CA GLU A 32 3.05 9.01 -3.31
C GLU A 32 2.94 7.57 -2.81
N VAL A 33 2.91 6.59 -3.73
CA VAL A 33 2.97 5.16 -3.38
C VAL A 33 4.31 4.82 -2.72
N ASP A 34 5.43 5.28 -3.29
CA ASP A 34 6.76 5.08 -2.72
C ASP A 34 6.85 5.65 -1.30
N ASP A 35 6.49 6.92 -1.13
CA ASP A 35 6.50 7.61 0.16
C ASP A 35 5.61 6.89 1.18
N THR A 36 4.47 6.35 0.75
CA THR A 36 3.56 5.55 1.59
C THR A 36 4.22 4.26 2.05
N VAL A 37 4.87 3.52 1.15
CA VAL A 37 5.58 2.27 1.49
C VAL A 37 6.70 2.57 2.48
N TYR A 38 7.52 3.59 2.23
CA TYR A 38 8.59 4.00 3.14
C TYR A 38 8.05 4.32 4.54
N ARG A 39 7.02 5.16 4.62
CA ARG A 39 6.41 5.54 5.91
C ARG A 39 5.83 4.33 6.64
N TYR A 40 5.17 3.42 5.93
CA TYR A 40 4.59 2.23 6.55
C TYR A 40 5.68 1.32 7.11
N ILE A 41 6.71 1.00 6.32
CA ILE A 41 7.82 0.14 6.77
C ILE A 41 8.53 0.77 7.97
N GLN A 42 8.83 2.06 7.93
CA GLN A 42 9.43 2.78 9.06
C GLN A 42 8.54 2.73 10.31
N ALA A 43 7.23 2.89 10.15
CA ALA A 43 6.29 2.80 11.27
C ALA A 43 6.28 1.39 11.89
N VAL A 44 6.34 0.33 11.08
CA VAL A 44 6.46 -1.05 11.56
C VAL A 44 7.79 -1.26 12.30
N GLN A 45 8.91 -0.83 11.71
CA GLN A 45 10.25 -0.93 12.31
C GLN A 45 10.34 -0.19 13.65
N THR A 46 9.69 0.98 13.77
CA THR A 46 9.68 1.81 14.99
C THR A 46 8.51 1.51 15.93
N LYS A 47 7.66 0.53 15.59
CA LYS A 47 6.43 0.17 16.34
C LYS A 47 5.48 1.35 16.55
N ASN A 48 5.43 2.31 15.63
CA ASN A 48 4.48 3.41 15.66
C ASN A 48 3.09 2.94 15.19
N PHE A 49 2.31 2.40 16.13
CA PHE A 49 1.01 1.81 15.82
C PHE A 49 0.00 2.81 15.25
N GLU A 50 0.05 4.08 15.64
CA GLU A 50 -0.86 5.10 15.10
C GLU A 50 -0.69 5.25 13.58
N VAL A 51 0.56 5.33 13.12
CA VAL A 51 0.86 5.41 11.68
C VAL A 51 0.47 4.11 10.99
N ILE A 52 0.80 2.95 11.58
CA ILE A 52 0.40 1.64 11.03
C ILE A 52 -1.12 1.56 10.85
N TYR A 53 -1.88 1.89 11.89
CA TYR A 53 -3.34 1.89 11.87
C TYR A 53 -3.90 2.81 10.78
N ASN A 54 -3.30 4.00 10.60
CA ASN A 54 -3.74 5.00 9.63
C ASN A 54 -3.45 4.63 8.16
N PHE A 55 -2.44 3.79 7.93
CA PHE A 55 -2.04 3.32 6.60
C PHE A 55 -2.46 1.87 6.30
N ASN A 56 -2.89 1.09 7.29
CA ASN A 56 -3.33 -0.29 7.09
C ASN A 56 -4.74 -0.37 6.48
N TYR A 57 -4.87 -1.08 5.36
CA TYR A 57 -6.12 -1.24 4.62
C TYR A 57 -7.24 -1.85 5.47
N LEU A 58 -6.96 -2.89 6.26
CA LEU A 58 -7.98 -3.59 7.06
C LEU A 58 -8.48 -2.70 8.20
N SER A 59 -7.57 -1.97 8.85
CA SER A 59 -7.90 -0.98 9.88
C SER A 59 -8.82 0.11 9.33
N GLN A 60 -8.44 0.70 8.18
CA GLN A 60 -9.25 1.74 7.52
C GLN A 60 -10.60 1.20 7.02
N LYS A 61 -10.64 -0.04 6.53
CA LYS A 61 -11.88 -0.70 6.13
C LYS A 61 -12.81 -0.91 7.33
N ARG A 62 -12.29 -1.33 8.49
CA ARG A 62 -13.08 -1.46 9.73
C ARG A 62 -13.60 -0.10 10.20
N LYS A 63 -12.74 0.94 10.21
CA LYS A 63 -13.13 2.33 10.51
C LYS A 63 -14.28 2.81 9.62
N TYR A 64 -14.19 2.57 8.32
CA TYR A 64 -15.27 2.91 7.37
C TYR A 64 -16.60 2.24 7.72
N PHE A 65 -16.60 0.94 8.03
CA PHE A 65 -17.83 0.24 8.39
C PHE A 65 -18.44 0.76 9.70
N ILE A 66 -17.63 1.05 10.72
CA ILE A 66 -18.11 1.62 11.98
C ILE A 66 -18.79 2.97 11.73
N LEU A 67 -18.14 3.85 10.97
CA LEU A 67 -18.71 5.17 10.62
C LEU A 67 -19.99 5.05 9.80
N LYS A 68 -20.01 4.14 8.82
CA LYS A 68 -21.18 3.89 7.98
C LYS A 68 -22.39 3.37 8.78
N SER A 69 -22.15 2.52 9.78
CA SER A 69 -23.21 1.95 10.61
C SER A 69 -23.72 2.90 11.70
N ASN A 70 -23.04 4.03 11.93
CA ASN A 70 -23.39 4.99 12.98
C ASN A 70 -23.46 6.44 12.43
N PRO A 71 -24.37 6.74 11.48
CA PRO A 71 -24.40 8.02 10.77
C PRO A 71 -24.84 9.21 11.63
N GLU A 72 -25.55 8.98 12.74
CA GLU A 72 -26.18 10.02 13.58
C GLU A 72 -25.33 10.44 14.79
N GLY A 73 -24.04 10.07 14.81
CA GLY A 73 -23.16 10.40 15.93
C GLY A 73 -23.26 9.39 17.07
N GLY A 74 -22.61 8.24 16.88
CA GLY A 74 -22.41 7.21 17.90
C GLY A 74 -21.15 6.37 17.67
N ALA A 75 -20.31 6.79 16.72
CA ALA A 75 -19.18 6.01 16.26
C ALA A 75 -17.96 6.08 17.21
N GLU A 76 -17.83 7.14 18.01
CA GLU A 76 -16.58 7.45 18.73
C GLU A 76 -16.15 6.33 19.69
N GLY A 77 -17.07 5.82 20.51
CA GLY A 77 -16.79 4.69 21.41
C GLY A 77 -16.35 3.43 20.65
N HIS A 78 -17.04 3.11 19.55
CA HIS A 78 -16.70 1.96 18.70
C HIS A 78 -15.36 2.13 17.98
N LEU A 79 -15.03 3.36 17.54
CA LEU A 79 -13.74 3.66 16.91
C LEU A 79 -12.59 3.51 17.90
N LYS A 80 -12.75 4.02 19.12
CA LYS A 80 -11.76 3.88 20.20
C LYS A 80 -11.55 2.42 20.55
N GLN A 81 -12.63 1.67 20.77
CA GLN A 81 -12.55 0.23 21.06
C GLN A 81 -11.84 -0.52 19.92
N ALA A 82 -12.21 -0.27 18.66
CA ALA A 82 -11.60 -0.93 17.51
C ALA A 82 -10.11 -0.57 17.32
N TYR A 83 -9.68 0.62 17.74
CA TYR A 83 -8.28 1.01 17.78
C TYR A 83 -7.51 0.23 18.85
N GLU A 84 -8.00 0.23 20.10
CA GLU A 84 -7.35 -0.47 21.22
C GLU A 84 -7.27 -1.99 20.99
N GLU A 85 -8.33 -2.63 20.49
CA GLU A 85 -8.31 -4.05 20.13
C GLU A 85 -7.24 -4.37 19.09
N GLN A 86 -7.12 -3.53 18.06
CA GLN A 86 -6.11 -3.73 17.02
C GLN A 86 -4.70 -3.44 17.52
N LYS A 87 -4.54 -2.45 18.43
CA LYS A 87 -3.27 -2.18 19.07
C LYS A 87 -2.82 -3.37 19.91
N LEU A 88 -3.71 -3.92 20.74
CA LEU A 88 -3.44 -5.11 21.54
C LEU A 88 -3.12 -6.32 20.66
N SER A 89 -3.86 -6.51 19.58
CA SER A 89 -3.59 -7.56 18.58
C SER A 89 -2.24 -7.36 17.89
N PHE A 90 -1.89 -6.12 17.54
CA PHE A 90 -0.60 -5.80 16.95
C PHE A 90 0.53 -6.07 17.95
N ASP A 91 0.40 -5.62 19.19
CA ASP A 91 1.41 -5.78 20.24
C ASP A 91 1.64 -7.28 20.56
N SER A 92 0.58 -8.08 20.60
CA SER A 92 0.63 -9.52 20.91
C SER A 92 1.00 -10.43 19.74
N ALA A 93 0.98 -9.93 18.49
CA ALA A 93 1.28 -10.74 17.31
C ALA A 93 2.71 -11.30 17.35
N GLN A 94 2.79 -12.62 17.31
CA GLN A 94 4.04 -13.38 17.29
C GLN A 94 4.61 -13.51 15.87
N PRO A 95 5.92 -13.77 15.73
CA PRO A 95 6.51 -14.11 14.46
C PRO A 95 5.81 -15.31 13.80
N ALA A 96 5.15 -15.06 12.68
CA ALA A 96 4.61 -16.09 11.80
C ALA A 96 5.60 -16.39 10.69
N SER A 97 5.70 -17.66 10.30
CA SER A 97 6.47 -18.12 9.11
C SER A 97 5.72 -17.90 7.79
N GLN A 98 4.45 -17.49 7.86
CA GLN A 98 3.58 -17.26 6.71
C GLN A 98 3.15 -15.80 6.65
N LEU A 99 3.16 -15.22 5.45
CA LEU A 99 2.81 -13.80 5.25
C LEU A 99 1.30 -13.53 5.25
N ILE A 100 0.47 -14.57 5.30
CA ILE A 100 -0.99 -14.46 5.28
C ILE A 100 -1.59 -14.16 6.66
N THR A 101 -0.81 -14.30 7.74
CA THR A 101 -1.29 -14.04 9.10
C THR A 101 -1.44 -12.55 9.35
N TRP A 102 -2.37 -12.18 10.22
CA TRP A 102 -2.52 -10.77 10.63
C TRP A 102 -1.20 -10.27 11.26
N TRP A 103 -0.77 -9.08 10.84
CA TRP A 103 0.44 -8.40 11.31
C TRP A 103 1.74 -9.11 10.93
N SER A 104 1.71 -9.94 9.89
CA SER A 104 2.91 -10.59 9.33
C SER A 104 3.97 -9.58 8.90
N GLU A 105 3.59 -8.34 8.60
CA GLU A 105 4.53 -7.25 8.32
C GLU A 105 5.53 -7.01 9.48
N LYS A 106 5.15 -7.29 10.74
CA LYS A 106 6.05 -7.17 11.90
C LYS A 106 7.24 -8.11 11.83
N THR A 107 7.09 -9.21 11.11
CA THR A 107 8.05 -10.32 11.08
C THR A 107 9.01 -10.17 9.90
N ILE A 108 8.57 -9.49 8.85
CA ILE A 108 9.40 -9.20 7.67
C ILE A 108 10.06 -7.82 7.74
N PHE A 109 9.44 -6.80 8.33
CA PHE A 109 9.96 -5.44 8.41
C PHE A 109 10.56 -5.15 9.79
N ILE A 110 11.78 -5.63 9.99
CA ILE A 110 12.51 -5.50 11.25
C ILE A 110 13.50 -4.31 11.21
N PRO A 111 13.91 -3.75 12.36
CA PRO A 111 14.76 -2.54 12.41
C PRO A 111 16.11 -2.65 11.69
N ASP A 112 16.70 -3.83 11.62
CA ASP A 112 18.01 -4.13 11.04
C ASP A 112 17.94 -4.66 9.59
N MET A 113 16.77 -4.52 8.95
CA MET A 113 16.56 -4.79 7.54
C MET A 113 16.92 -3.55 6.70
N ASN A 114 17.80 -3.73 5.72
CA ASN A 114 18.02 -2.78 4.65
C ASN A 114 17.03 -3.04 3.52
N TYR A 115 16.52 -1.99 2.87
CA TYR A 115 15.59 -2.17 1.77
C TYR A 115 15.68 -1.06 0.71
N SER A 116 15.26 -1.41 -0.51
CA SER A 116 15.13 -0.45 -1.61
C SER A 116 13.92 -0.78 -2.47
N ILE A 117 13.15 0.24 -2.84
CA ILE A 117 12.07 0.08 -3.82
C ILE A 117 12.69 0.02 -5.22
N LYS A 118 12.43 -1.06 -5.95
CA LYS A 118 12.90 -1.25 -7.32
C LYS A 118 11.93 -0.74 -8.36
N ARG A 119 10.64 -1.02 -8.15
CA ARG A 119 9.61 -0.73 -9.14
C ARG A 119 8.25 -0.53 -8.49
N VAL A 120 7.51 0.44 -8.99
CA VAL A 120 6.08 0.61 -8.73
C VAL A 120 5.31 0.32 -10.01
N VAL A 121 4.43 -0.68 -9.95
CA VAL A 121 3.49 -1.03 -11.02
C VAL A 121 2.11 -0.59 -10.59
N MET A 122 1.49 0.29 -11.37
CA MET A 122 0.11 0.72 -11.15
C MET A 122 -0.79 -0.14 -12.03
N GLU A 123 -1.68 -0.92 -11.43
CA GLU A 123 -2.57 -1.83 -12.13
C GLU A 123 -4.03 -1.43 -11.86
N MET A 124 -4.84 -1.42 -12.92
CA MET A 124 -6.28 -1.30 -12.74
C MET A 124 -6.84 -2.62 -12.19
N ASP A 125 -7.73 -2.52 -11.20
CA ASP A 125 -8.41 -3.65 -10.55
C ASP A 125 -9.47 -4.26 -11.49
N VAL A 126 -9.07 -4.78 -12.65
CA VAL A 126 -9.96 -5.22 -13.75
C VAL A 126 -10.96 -6.32 -13.35
N ASP A 127 -10.65 -7.11 -12.32
CA ASP A 127 -11.55 -8.15 -11.79
C ASP A 127 -12.74 -7.58 -11.01
N ASN A 128 -12.74 -6.28 -10.71
CA ASN A 128 -13.85 -5.61 -10.08
C ASN A 128 -14.81 -5.05 -11.16
N PRO A 129 -16.10 -5.45 -11.17
CA PRO A 129 -17.07 -4.95 -12.16
C PRO A 129 -17.21 -3.42 -12.17
N THR A 130 -16.81 -2.74 -11.09
CA THR A 130 -16.85 -1.28 -10.96
C THR A 130 -15.54 -0.57 -11.32
N ALA A 131 -14.49 -1.31 -11.69
CA ALA A 131 -13.15 -0.76 -11.91
C ALA A 131 -13.09 0.26 -13.04
N PHE A 132 -13.76 -0.03 -14.16
CA PHE A 132 -13.82 0.86 -15.32
C PHE A 132 -14.54 2.18 -15.00
N TYR A 133 -15.60 2.13 -14.19
CA TYR A 133 -16.37 3.31 -13.81
C TYR A 133 -15.71 4.14 -12.70
N ARG A 134 -14.86 3.53 -11.87
CA ARG A 134 -14.29 4.17 -10.66
C ARG A 134 -12.77 4.37 -10.72
N LYS A 135 -12.11 3.99 -11.81
CA LYS A 135 -10.64 4.01 -11.97
C LYS A 135 -9.95 3.43 -10.73
N ARG A 136 -10.37 2.23 -10.32
CA ARG A 136 -9.77 1.55 -9.17
C ARG A 136 -8.36 1.13 -9.55
N ILE A 137 -7.37 1.84 -9.02
CA ILE A 137 -5.96 1.55 -9.23
C ILE A 137 -5.43 0.93 -7.93
N ASN A 138 -4.78 -0.22 -8.07
CA ASN A 138 -3.91 -0.80 -7.06
C ASN A 138 -2.47 -0.58 -7.51
N ALA A 139 -1.55 -0.52 -6.57
CA ALA A 139 -0.13 -0.46 -6.86
C ALA A 139 0.56 -1.69 -6.28
N THR A 140 1.41 -2.31 -7.08
CA THR A 140 2.31 -3.37 -6.65
C THR A 140 3.71 -2.80 -6.61
N VAL A 141 4.32 -2.82 -5.43
CA VAL A 141 5.67 -2.29 -5.20
C VAL A 141 6.63 -3.45 -5.01
N GLU A 142 7.65 -3.52 -5.87
CA GLU A 142 8.75 -4.47 -5.73
C GLU A 142 9.80 -3.88 -4.79
N LEU A 143 9.95 -4.49 -3.61
CA LEU A 143 10.85 -4.08 -2.55
C LEU A 143 11.92 -5.14 -2.35
N ASP A 144 13.18 -4.81 -2.65
CA ASP A 144 14.29 -5.67 -2.26
C ASP A 144 14.64 -5.42 -0.80
N ALA A 145 14.73 -6.49 -0.02
CA ALA A 145 15.09 -6.50 1.38
C ALA A 145 16.34 -7.35 1.61
N GLU A 146 17.25 -6.86 2.45
CA GLU A 146 18.44 -7.54 2.93
C GLU A 146 18.46 -7.50 4.46
N TYR A 147 18.46 -8.68 5.08
CA TYR A 147 18.61 -8.83 6.52
C TYR A 147 20.08 -8.83 6.89
N THR A 148 20.48 -8.00 7.85
CA THR A 148 21.89 -7.85 8.23
C THR A 148 22.36 -8.89 9.27
N LYS A 149 21.42 -9.52 9.99
CA LYS A 149 21.69 -10.51 11.04
C LYS A 149 20.84 -11.78 10.81
N LYS A 150 21.42 -12.96 11.05
CA LYS A 150 20.74 -14.26 10.82
C LYS A 150 19.70 -14.56 11.89
N GLU A 151 19.93 -14.09 13.11
CA GLU A 151 19.15 -14.39 14.32
C GLU A 151 17.80 -13.65 14.35
N THR A 152 17.74 -12.48 13.71
CA THR A 152 16.55 -11.62 13.65
C THR A 152 15.83 -11.74 12.31
N ALA A 153 16.49 -12.31 11.29
CA ALA A 153 15.94 -12.48 9.96
C ALA A 153 14.63 -13.30 9.95
N PHE A 154 13.75 -12.95 9.02
CA PHE A 154 12.54 -13.71 8.77
C PHE A 154 12.86 -15.16 8.38
N VAL A 155 12.18 -16.11 9.03
CA VAL A 155 12.34 -17.55 8.78
C VAL A 155 11.24 -18.01 7.83
N HIS A 156 11.65 -18.48 6.66
CA HIS A 156 10.77 -19.05 5.65
C HIS A 156 11.14 -20.51 5.42
N GLU A 157 10.15 -21.40 5.54
CA GLU A 157 10.35 -22.86 5.38
C GLU A 157 11.49 -23.41 6.25
N GLY A 158 11.59 -22.91 7.49
CA GLY A 158 12.60 -23.34 8.47
C GLY A 158 14.00 -22.77 8.26
N ARG A 159 14.19 -21.87 7.30
CA ARG A 159 15.50 -21.27 6.98
C ARG A 159 15.45 -19.74 7.07
N SER A 160 16.45 -19.14 7.70
CA SER A 160 16.59 -17.68 7.79
C SER A 160 16.92 -17.08 6.42
N ILE A 161 16.13 -16.09 6.00
CA ILE A 161 16.36 -15.34 4.76
C ILE A 161 17.50 -14.33 4.95
N LYS A 162 18.39 -14.24 3.96
CA LYS A 162 19.40 -13.17 3.85
C LYS A 162 18.92 -12.06 2.93
N LYS A 163 18.38 -12.40 1.76
CA LYS A 163 17.85 -11.45 0.77
C LYS A 163 16.54 -11.96 0.20
N VAL A 164 15.62 -11.05 -0.11
CA VAL A 164 14.32 -11.38 -0.72
C VAL A 164 13.73 -10.16 -1.40
N THR A 165 12.95 -10.38 -2.45
CA THR A 165 12.10 -9.33 -3.03
C THR A 165 10.67 -9.54 -2.56
N TYR A 166 10.10 -8.55 -1.88
CA TYR A 166 8.69 -8.51 -1.53
C TYR A 166 7.87 -7.80 -2.61
N LEU A 167 6.68 -8.33 -2.88
CA LEU A 167 5.63 -7.70 -3.66
C LEU A 167 4.62 -7.09 -2.70
N ILE A 168 4.74 -5.78 -2.45
CA ILE A 168 3.84 -5.05 -1.55
C ILE A 168 2.64 -4.57 -2.34
N THR A 169 1.44 -4.95 -1.89
CA THR A 169 0.19 -4.46 -2.47
C THR A 169 -0.26 -3.23 -1.70
N ILE A 170 -0.38 -2.12 -2.42
CA ILE A 170 -0.89 -0.85 -1.93
C ILE A 170 -2.20 -0.54 -2.66
N VAL A 171 -3.22 -0.11 -1.92
CA VAL A 171 -4.55 0.19 -2.48
C VAL A 171 -4.98 1.59 -2.13
N HIS A 172 -5.66 2.23 -3.07
CA HIS A 172 -6.15 3.58 -2.85
C HIS A 172 -7.35 3.59 -1.89
N SER A 173 -7.44 4.55 -0.95
CA SER A 173 -8.55 4.68 0.02
C SER A 173 -9.95 4.75 -0.63
N LYS A 174 -10.07 5.42 -1.79
CA LYS A 174 -11.22 5.39 -2.72
C LYS A 174 -11.74 3.98 -3.07
N ASN A 175 -10.90 2.93 -2.99
CA ASN A 175 -11.35 1.55 -3.24
C ASN A 175 -12.18 0.98 -2.06
N ILE A 176 -11.96 1.49 -0.84
CA ILE A 176 -12.73 1.16 0.37
C ILE A 176 -14.06 1.91 0.39
N ILE A 177 -14.05 3.20 0.06
CA ILE A 177 -15.20 4.10 0.24
C ILE A 177 -16.20 3.89 -0.91
N LYS A 178 -17.33 3.23 -0.63
CA LYS A 178 -18.51 3.29 -1.52
C LYS A 178 -19.28 4.57 -1.18
N THR A 179 -19.14 5.60 -2.00
CA THR A 179 -20.14 6.66 -2.28
C THR A 179 -20.95 7.24 -1.11
N LEU A 180 -20.44 7.27 0.12
CA LEU A 180 -21.07 8.00 1.21
C LEU A 180 -20.44 9.37 1.25
N LYS A 181 -21.10 10.35 0.62
CA LYS A 181 -20.73 11.78 0.68
C LYS A 181 -20.62 12.31 2.12
N THR A 182 -21.18 11.60 3.09
CA THR A 182 -21.30 11.98 4.49
C THR A 182 -20.19 11.48 5.40
N VAL A 183 -19.39 10.50 4.97
CA VAL A 183 -18.26 10.03 5.78
C VAL A 183 -17.00 10.69 5.25
N SER A 184 -16.58 11.78 5.87
CA SER A 184 -15.23 12.30 5.68
C SER A 184 -14.25 11.30 6.29
N ILE A 185 -14.00 10.19 5.60
CA ILE A 185 -12.68 9.58 5.69
C ILE A 185 -11.79 10.57 4.99
N SER A 186 -11.29 11.51 5.79
CA SER A 186 -10.21 12.38 5.39
C SER A 186 -9.11 11.50 4.81
N GLU A 187 -8.59 11.98 3.68
CA GLU A 187 -7.38 11.51 3.01
C GLU A 187 -7.63 10.57 1.82
N ASP A 188 -7.60 11.21 0.66
CA ASP A 188 -7.15 10.64 -0.60
C ASP A 188 -5.72 10.11 -0.37
N LYS A 189 -5.59 8.82 -0.02
CA LYS A 189 -4.29 8.22 0.34
C LYS A 189 -4.19 6.77 -0.09
N TRP A 190 -2.94 6.32 -0.17
CA TRP A 190 -2.55 4.95 -0.43
C TRP A 190 -2.46 4.16 0.89
N LEU A 191 -2.89 2.90 0.86
CA LEU A 191 -3.01 2.05 2.04
C LEU A 191 -2.29 0.72 1.83
N PHE A 192 -1.53 0.28 2.82
CA PHE A 192 -0.90 -1.03 2.84
C PHE A 192 -1.95 -2.14 2.96
N LYS A 193 -1.98 -3.05 1.98
CA LYS A 193 -2.91 -4.19 1.98
C LYS A 193 -2.24 -5.50 2.36
N GLY A 194 -0.97 -5.66 2.02
CA GLY A 194 -0.21 -6.87 2.35
C GLY A 194 1.08 -6.98 1.55
N ALA A 195 1.86 -8.02 1.86
CA ALA A 195 3.10 -8.34 1.18
C ALA A 195 3.13 -9.83 0.83
N ALA A 196 3.74 -10.16 -0.30
CA ALA A 196 4.05 -11.52 -0.71
C ALA A 196 5.53 -11.63 -1.10
N ILE A 197 6.10 -12.83 -1.08
CA ILE A 197 7.45 -13.05 -1.60
C ILE A 197 7.37 -13.23 -3.11
N LYS A 198 8.21 -12.52 -3.87
CA LYS A 198 8.39 -12.76 -5.30
C LYS A 198 9.03 -14.13 -5.51
N THR A 199 8.39 -14.99 -6.30
CA THR A 199 8.89 -16.34 -6.57
C THR A 199 10.33 -16.32 -7.09
N GLY A 200 11.18 -17.17 -6.51
CA GLY A 200 12.59 -17.30 -6.89
C GLY A 200 13.50 -16.15 -6.43
N SER A 201 13.02 -15.21 -5.61
CA SER A 201 13.83 -14.08 -5.13
C SER A 201 14.60 -14.34 -3.83
N ILE A 202 14.33 -15.46 -3.14
CA ILE A 202 14.90 -15.73 -1.82
C ILE A 202 16.34 -16.21 -1.93
N SER A 203 17.22 -15.59 -1.15
CA SER A 203 18.53 -16.12 -0.79
C SER A 203 18.55 -16.37 0.71
N TYR A 204 18.94 -17.56 1.13
CA TYR A 204 19.10 -17.91 2.55
C TYR A 204 20.50 -17.59 3.05
N TRP A 205 20.66 -17.54 4.37
CA TRP A 205 21.97 -17.62 5.00
C TRP A 205 22.55 -19.03 4.84
N GLU A 206 23.87 -19.09 4.65
CA GLU A 206 24.66 -20.34 4.77
C GLU A 206 24.69 -20.81 6.23
#